data_AF-A0A9Q0XYZ5-F1
#
_entry.id   AF-A0A9Q0XYZ5-F1
#
_cell.length_a   1.000
_cell.length_b   1.000
_cell.length_c   1.000
_cell.angle_alpha   90.00
_cell.angle_beta   90.00
_cell.angle_gamma   90.00
#
_symmetry.space_group_name_H-M   'P 1'
#
loop_
_entity.id
_entity.type
_entity.pdbx_description
1 polymer ?
#
loop_
_entity_poly.entity_id
_entity_poly.type
_entity_poly.pdbx_seq_one_letter_code
_entity_poly.pdbx_strand_id
1 'polypeptide(L)'
;MPERSDTAWLANFGFLVDITQHLNVLNTNLQGQNSMVSQLYSHVKAFMTKLQLFQRQLSETVEQQPNTSHFPSLQQIMSTFPEKDMIVQIRRYELDISSLAEEFQQRFENFTV
;
A
#
# COMPACT_ATOMS: atom_id res chain seq x y z
N MET A 1 -19.53 -11.23 -22.77
CA MET A 1 -20.04 -10.69 -21.50
C MET A 1 -18.83 -10.23 -20.70
N PRO A 2 -18.62 -8.92 -20.48
CA PRO A 2 -17.38 -8.37 -19.91
C PRO A 2 -17.41 -8.24 -18.38
N GLU A 3 -18.23 -9.00 -17.65
CA GLU A 3 -18.39 -8.81 -16.19
C GLU A 3 -17.12 -9.11 -15.37
N ARG A 4 -16.17 -9.89 -15.90
CA ARG A 4 -14.90 -10.21 -15.21
C ARG A 4 -13.82 -9.14 -15.32
N SER A 5 -13.84 -8.28 -16.36
CA SER A 5 -12.87 -7.20 -16.47
C SER A 5 -13.13 -6.10 -15.45
N ASP A 6 -14.38 -5.95 -15.03
CA ASP A 6 -14.82 -4.82 -14.22
C ASP A 6 -14.42 -4.98 -12.75
N THR A 7 -14.50 -6.19 -12.19
CA THR A 7 -14.16 -6.46 -10.77
C THR A 7 -12.66 -6.38 -10.50
N ALA A 8 -11.84 -6.97 -11.36
CA ALA A 8 -10.38 -6.85 -11.30
C ALA A 8 -9.91 -5.40 -11.46
N TRP A 9 -10.53 -4.65 -12.38
CA TRP A 9 -10.25 -3.23 -12.56
C TRP A 9 -10.66 -2.41 -11.33
N LEU A 10 -11.84 -2.66 -10.76
CA LEU A 10 -12.31 -2.01 -9.54
C LEU A 10 -11.36 -2.27 -8.37
N ALA A 11 -10.91 -3.51 -8.17
CA ALA A 11 -9.94 -3.82 -7.12
C ALA A 11 -8.64 -3.03 -7.28
N ASN A 12 -8.13 -2.93 -8.51
CA ASN A 12 -6.93 -2.13 -8.80
C ASN A 12 -7.16 -0.65 -8.50
N PHE A 13 -8.32 -0.13 -8.87
CA PHE A 13 -8.70 1.24 -8.57
C PHE A 13 -8.78 1.49 -7.06
N GLY A 14 -9.45 0.61 -6.30
CA GLY A 14 -9.53 0.70 -4.85
C GLY A 14 -8.15 0.68 -4.19
N PHE A 15 -7.28 -0.24 -4.61
CA PHE A 15 -5.90 -0.28 -4.14
C PHE A 15 -5.12 1.02 -4.42
N LEU A 16 -5.23 1.56 -5.65
CA LEU A 16 -4.57 2.81 -6.02
C LEU A 16 -5.09 4.01 -5.22
N VAL A 17 -6.40 4.07 -4.96
CA VAL A 17 -7.01 5.10 -4.11
C VAL A 17 -6.40 5.04 -2.71
N ASP A 18 -6.34 3.85 -2.12
CA ASP A 18 -5.81 3.66 -0.77
C ASP A 18 -4.31 4.00 -0.68
N ILE A 19 -3.49 3.55 -1.64
CA ILE A 19 -2.05 3.89 -1.72
C ILE A 19 -1.85 5.39 -1.89
N THR A 20 -2.61 6.03 -2.77
CA THR A 20 -2.52 7.48 -3.00
C THR A 20 -2.89 8.26 -1.73
N GLN A 21 -3.88 7.79 -0.97
CA GLN A 21 -4.23 8.39 0.31
C GLN A 21 -3.08 8.28 1.33
N HIS A 22 -2.44 7.11 1.43
CA HIS A 22 -1.26 6.93 2.30
C HIS A 22 -0.10 7.86 1.88
N LEU A 23 0.14 8.01 0.57
CA LEU A 23 1.15 8.94 0.03
C LEU A 23 0.80 10.40 0.31
N ASN A 24 -0.48 10.79 0.22
CA ASN A 24 -0.92 12.14 0.55
C ASN A 24 -0.70 12.49 2.02
N VAL A 25 -0.92 11.53 2.93
CA VAL A 25 -0.61 11.70 4.36
C VAL A 25 0.89 11.91 4.56
N LEU A 26 1.74 11.09 3.92
CA LEU A 26 3.18 11.29 3.96
C LEU A 26 3.57 12.67 3.41
N ASN A 27 3.05 13.05 2.24
CA ASN A 27 3.34 14.33 1.59
C ASN A 27 2.96 15.51 2.49
N THR A 28 1.82 15.44 3.18
CA THR A 28 1.39 16.46 4.14
C THR A 28 2.36 16.55 5.32
N ASN A 29 2.80 15.41 5.87
CA ASN A 29 3.79 15.37 6.94
C ASN A 29 5.15 15.97 6.50
N LEU A 30 5.53 15.79 5.24
CA LEU A 30 6.77 16.33 4.68
C LEU A 30 6.71 17.85 4.39
N GLN A 31 5.52 18.40 4.15
CA GLN A 31 5.31 19.83 3.88
C GLN A 31 5.19 20.68 5.16
N GLY A 32 5.20 20.07 6.36
CA GLY A 32 5.09 20.78 7.63
C GLY A 32 6.16 21.85 7.80
N GLN A 33 5.74 23.11 7.96
CA GLN A 33 6.62 24.27 8.10
C GLN A 33 7.52 24.13 9.34
N ASN A 34 8.83 24.36 9.18
CA ASN A 34 9.89 24.27 10.21
C ASN A 34 10.29 22.85 10.68
N SER A 35 10.00 21.81 9.90
CA SER A 35 10.45 20.45 10.23
C SER A 35 11.96 20.30 10.02
N MET A 36 12.70 19.86 11.06
CA MET A 36 14.12 19.52 10.92
C MET A 36 14.29 18.34 9.94
N VAL A 37 15.44 18.27 9.25
CA VAL A 37 15.76 17.15 8.33
C VAL A 37 15.61 15.79 9.02
N SER A 38 15.96 15.70 10.31
CA SER A 38 15.77 14.50 11.14
C SER A 38 14.29 14.12 11.32
N GLN A 39 13.39 15.10 11.43
CA GLN A 39 11.94 14.87 11.54
C GLN A 39 11.37 14.41 10.20
N LEU A 40 11.74 15.06 9.10
CA LEU A 40 11.34 14.66 7.75
C LEU A 40 11.76 13.21 7.48
N TYR A 41 13.01 12.86 7.81
CA TYR A 41 13.50 11.50 7.67
C TYR A 41 12.75 10.51 8.59
N SER A 42 12.39 10.90 9.80
CA SER A 42 11.59 10.06 10.70
C SER A 42 10.21 9.72 10.11
N HIS A 43 9.57 10.67 9.41
CA HIS A 43 8.30 10.43 8.72
C HIS A 43 8.46 9.45 7.55
N VAL A 44 9.52 9.59 6.75
CA VAL A 44 9.84 8.65 5.67
C VAL A 44 10.11 7.25 6.25
N LYS A 45 10.93 7.15 7.31
CA LYS A 45 11.25 5.88 7.96
C LYS A 45 10.00 5.18 8.51
N ALA A 46 9.14 5.93 9.19
CA ALA A 46 7.87 5.42 9.68
C ALA A 46 6.97 4.92 8.52
N PHE A 47 6.96 5.63 7.39
CA PHE A 47 6.24 5.20 6.20
C PHE A 47 6.82 3.92 5.59
N MET A 48 8.14 3.78 5.49
CA MET A 48 8.78 2.54 5.03
C MET A 48 8.41 1.35 5.92
N THR A 49 8.43 1.52 7.26
CA THR A 49 7.96 0.49 8.20
C THR A 49 6.48 0.15 7.99
N LYS A 50 5.66 1.14 7.63
CA LYS A 50 4.24 0.93 7.30
C LYS A 50 4.07 0.11 6.02
N LEU A 51 4.87 0.36 4.98
CA LEU A 51 4.85 -0.43 3.74
C LEU A 51 5.24 -1.89 4.01
N GLN A 52 6.27 -2.13 4.81
CA GLN A 52 6.66 -3.48 5.23
C GLN A 52 5.55 -4.19 6.01
N LEU A 53 4.84 -3.45 6.89
CA LEU A 53 3.68 -3.99 7.60
C LEU A 53 2.57 -4.39 6.62
N PHE A 54 2.26 -3.53 5.64
CA PHE A 54 1.24 -3.81 4.63
C PHE A 54 1.59 -5.03 3.79
N GLN A 55 2.84 -5.13 3.32
CA GLN A 55 3.35 -6.27 2.58
C GLN A 55 3.11 -7.56 3.37
N ARG A 56 3.54 -7.59 4.64
CA ARG A 56 3.38 -8.75 5.53
C ARG A 56 1.91 -9.14 5.72
N GLN A 57 1.03 -8.16 5.92
CA GLN A 57 -0.39 -8.43 6.17
C GLN A 57 -1.17 -8.86 4.92
N LEU A 58 -0.67 -8.52 3.73
CA LEU A 58 -1.17 -9.05 2.47
C LEU A 58 -0.59 -10.44 2.15
N SER A 59 0.62 -10.75 2.65
CA SER A 59 1.32 -12.03 2.40
C SER A 59 1.01 -13.14 3.40
N GLU A 60 0.69 -12.83 4.67
CA GLU A 60 0.32 -13.79 5.74
C GLU A 60 -0.90 -14.67 5.41
N THR A 61 -1.51 -14.42 4.26
CA THR A 61 -2.88 -14.76 3.91
C THR A 61 -3.01 -15.43 2.55
N VAL A 62 -1.94 -16.12 2.14
CA VAL A 62 -2.05 -17.07 1.04
C VAL A 62 -2.72 -18.37 1.52
N GLU A 63 -2.69 -18.67 2.83
CA GLU A 63 -3.37 -19.80 3.47
C GLU A 63 -4.54 -19.38 4.41
N GLN A 64 -4.61 -18.09 4.80
CA GLN A 64 -5.67 -17.46 5.61
C GLN A 64 -6.25 -16.23 4.87
N GLN A 65 -7.37 -15.61 5.26
CA GLN A 65 -7.93 -14.48 4.50
C GLN A 65 -7.08 -13.19 4.57
N PRO A 66 -6.76 -12.53 3.44
CA PRO A 66 -5.94 -11.30 3.41
C PRO A 66 -6.43 -10.18 4.30
N ASN A 67 -5.51 -9.63 5.08
CA ASN A 67 -5.83 -8.50 5.95
C ASN A 67 -5.73 -7.20 5.15
N THR A 68 -6.88 -6.79 4.62
CA THR A 68 -7.06 -5.57 3.83
C THR A 68 -7.54 -4.38 4.67
N SER A 69 -7.48 -4.44 6.00
CA SER A 69 -7.98 -3.37 6.88
C SER A 69 -7.29 -2.01 6.69
N HIS A 70 -6.09 -1.99 6.10
CA HIS A 70 -5.36 -0.77 5.75
C HIS A 70 -5.71 -0.19 4.37
N PHE A 71 -6.58 -0.90 3.65
CA PHE A 71 -7.02 -0.59 2.29
C PHE A 71 -8.56 -0.58 2.27
N PRO A 72 -9.21 0.45 2.86
CA PRO A 72 -10.66 0.47 3.04
C PRO A 72 -11.42 0.42 1.70
N SER A 73 -10.92 1.10 0.67
CA SER A 73 -11.54 1.08 -0.66
C SER A 73 -11.45 -0.31 -1.29
N LEU A 74 -10.27 -0.94 -1.21
CA LEU A 74 -10.08 -2.32 -1.66
C LEU A 74 -10.94 -3.30 -0.86
N GLN A 75 -10.98 -3.19 0.47
CA GLN A 75 -11.76 -4.06 1.35
C GLN A 75 -13.26 -4.02 1.02
N GLN A 76 -13.79 -2.82 0.74
CA GLN A 76 -15.19 -2.66 0.33
C GLN A 76 -15.46 -3.38 -1.01
N ILE A 77 -14.58 -3.22 -1.99
CA ILE A 77 -14.71 -3.86 -3.31
C ILE A 77 -14.63 -5.38 -3.18
N MET A 78 -13.68 -5.89 -2.39
CA MET A 78 -13.53 -7.32 -2.14
C MET A 78 -14.73 -7.93 -1.41
N SER A 79 -15.33 -7.18 -0.49
CA SER A 79 -16.54 -7.62 0.22
C SER A 79 -17.79 -7.62 -0.68
N THR A 80 -17.81 -6.75 -1.69
CA THR A 80 -18.95 -6.60 -2.63
C THR A 80 -18.88 -7.64 -3.77
N PHE A 81 -17.67 -7.98 -4.21
CA PHE A 81 -17.45 -8.86 -5.36
C PHE A 81 -16.50 -10.04 -5.03
N PRO A 82 -16.81 -10.91 -4.06
CA PRO A 82 -15.90 -11.97 -3.62
C PRO A 82 -15.59 -12.96 -4.76
N GLU A 83 -14.42 -12.81 -5.37
CA GLU A 83 -13.96 -13.64 -6.49
C GLU A 83 -12.73 -14.48 -6.10
N LYS A 84 -12.67 -15.71 -6.61
CA LYS A 84 -11.48 -16.58 -6.46
C LYS A 84 -10.21 -15.97 -7.06
N ASP A 85 -10.36 -15.07 -8.05
CA ASP A 85 -9.24 -14.44 -8.76
C ASP A 85 -8.62 -13.26 -7.97
N MET A 86 -9.18 -12.87 -6.82
CA MET A 86 -8.61 -11.83 -5.95
C MET A 86 -7.26 -12.20 -5.35
N ILE A 87 -6.99 -13.49 -5.16
CA ILE A 87 -5.68 -13.95 -4.63
C ILE A 87 -4.54 -13.52 -5.55
N VAL A 88 -4.76 -13.54 -6.88
CA VAL A 88 -3.76 -13.10 -7.86
C VAL A 88 -3.50 -11.60 -7.71
N GLN A 89 -4.56 -10.80 -7.51
CA GLN A 89 -4.43 -9.36 -7.31
C GLN A 89 -3.72 -9.03 -5.99
N ILE A 90 -4.07 -9.70 -4.89
CA ILE A 90 -3.43 -9.50 -3.59
C ILE A 90 -1.93 -9.79 -3.67
N ARG A 91 -1.52 -10.87 -4.34
CA ARG A 91 -0.08 -11.15 -4.57
C ARG A 91 0.58 -10.05 -5.38
N ARG A 92 -0.09 -9.50 -6.39
CA ARG A 92 0.47 -8.39 -7.15
C ARG A 92 0.61 -7.12 -6.31
N TYR A 93 -0.40 -6.78 -5.50
CA TYR A 93 -0.33 -5.62 -4.61
C TYR A 93 0.77 -5.74 -3.56
N GLU A 94 1.02 -6.95 -3.05
CA GLU A 94 2.14 -7.25 -2.16
C GLU A 94 3.49 -6.95 -2.83
N LEU A 95 3.68 -7.41 -4.07
CA LEU A 95 4.88 -7.11 -4.86
C LEU A 95 5.00 -5.61 -5.18
N ASP A 96 3.89 -4.94 -5.51
CA ASP A 96 3.86 -3.50 -5.79
C ASP A 96 4.26 -2.70 -4.53
N ILE A 97 3.80 -3.11 -3.35
CA ILE A 97 4.21 -2.51 -2.07
C ILE A 97 5.68 -2.77 -1.76
N SER A 98 6.18 -3.98 -2.05
CA SER A 98 7.61 -4.30 -1.90
C SER A 98 8.47 -3.40 -2.78
N SER A 99 8.11 -3.26 -4.07
CA SER A 99 8.79 -2.37 -5.00
C SER A 99 8.77 -0.92 -4.52
N LEU A 100 7.61 -0.45 -4.03
CA LEU A 100 7.50 0.90 -3.48
C LEU A 100 8.41 1.09 -2.26
N ALA A 101 8.47 0.12 -1.34
CA ALA A 101 9.34 0.19 -0.18
C ALA A 101 10.83 0.24 -0.57
N GLU A 102 11.23 -0.54 -1.57
CA GLU A 102 12.60 -0.53 -2.12
C GLU A 102 12.94 0.83 -2.76
N GLU A 103 12.02 1.42 -3.54
CA GLU A 103 12.20 2.75 -4.13
C GLU A 103 12.39 3.83 -3.07
N PHE A 104 11.62 3.78 -1.98
CA PHE A 104 11.81 4.68 -0.83
C PHE A 104 13.17 4.45 -0.16
N GLN A 105 13.56 3.20 0.05
CA GLN A 105 14.85 2.87 0.66
C GLN A 105 16.03 3.41 -0.17
N GLN A 106 16.02 3.19 -1.49
CA GLN A 106 17.06 3.68 -2.40
C GLN A 106 17.09 5.21 -2.44
N ARG A 107 15.91 5.86 -2.51
CA ARG A 107 15.82 7.32 -2.60
C ARG A 107 16.34 8.04 -1.35
N PHE A 108 16.17 7.42 -0.18
CA PHE A 108 16.51 8.04 1.11
C PHE A 108 17.71 7.39 1.82
N GLU A 109 18.47 6.55 1.11
CA GLU A 109 19.65 5.85 1.64
C GLU A 109 20.69 6.83 2.24
N ASN A 110 20.91 7.99 1.62
CA ASN A 110 21.87 8.99 2.11
C ASN A 110 21.51 9.63 3.47
N PHE A 111 20.34 9.33 4.02
CA PHE A 111 19.89 9.81 5.33
C PHE A 111 19.96 8.71 6.41
N THR A 112 20.43 7.50 6.09
CA THR A 112 20.80 6.49 7.08
C THR A 112 22.15 6.86 7.69
N VAL A 113 22.12 7.46 8.88
CA VAL A 113 23.31 7.70 9.73
C VAL A 113 23.76 6.40 10.38
#